data_AF-A0A820LTD3-F1
#
_entry.id   AF-A0A820LTD3-F1
#
_cell.length_a   1.000
_cell.length_b   1.000
_cell.length_c   1.000
_cell.angle_alpha   90.00
_cell.angle_beta   90.00
_cell.angle_gamma   90.00
#
_symmetry.space_group_name_H-M   'P 1'
#
loop_
_entity.id
_entity.type
_entity.pdbx_description
1 polymer ?
#
loop_
_entity_poly.entity_id
_entity_poly.type
_entity_poly.pdbx_seq_one_letter_code
_entity_poly.pdbx_strand_id
1 'polypeptide(L)'
;MSKSYSQSDLPIDLWYSSLIIPLSSSAGQELFSTSSHIAYDRLNPHFEPQEHLSFCGIASASILLNTLLPFQKWTQSTLYSTVARTHMLDGITLAKLS
;
A
#
# COMPACT_ATOMS: atom_id res chain seq x y z
N MET A 1 8.70 21.33 38.40
CA MET A 1 9.88 21.41 37.49
C MET A 1 9.48 20.77 36.17
N SER A 2 9.12 21.58 35.18
CA SER A 2 8.77 21.08 33.84
C SER A 2 10.07 20.79 33.10
N LYS A 3 10.30 19.53 32.71
CA LYS A 3 11.44 19.18 31.86
C LYS A 3 11.07 19.50 30.42
N SER A 4 11.73 20.48 29.83
CA SER A 4 11.75 20.71 28.39
C SER A 4 12.64 19.65 27.74
N TYR A 5 12.04 18.75 26.97
CA TYR A 5 12.77 17.78 26.16
C TYR A 5 13.18 18.44 24.83
N SER A 6 14.45 18.32 24.48
CA SER A 6 14.97 18.69 23.16
C SER A 6 14.59 17.60 22.17
N GLN A 7 14.33 17.97 20.90
CA GLN A 7 13.97 17.03 19.83
C GLN A 7 14.99 15.89 19.67
N SER A 8 16.23 16.09 20.10
CA SER A 8 17.33 15.10 20.16
C SER A 8 17.11 13.93 21.12
N ASP A 9 16.14 14.03 22.04
CA ASP A 9 15.99 13.09 23.16
C ASP A 9 14.92 12.03 22.91
N LEU A 10 14.30 12.03 21.73
CA LEU A 10 13.27 11.07 21.36
C LEU A 10 13.90 9.83 20.69
N PRO A 11 13.45 8.61 21.03
CA PRO A 11 13.80 7.38 20.31
C PRO A 11 13.60 7.55 18.79
N ILE A 12 14.53 7.04 17.95
CA ILE A 12 14.53 7.17 16.48
C ILE A 12 13.18 6.77 15.84
N ASP A 13 12.47 5.84 16.46
CA ASP A 13 11.13 5.37 16.15
C ASP A 13 10.04 6.46 16.22
N LEU A 14 10.24 7.54 16.98
CA LEU A 14 9.36 8.72 17.02
C LEU A 14 9.73 9.80 15.98
N TRP A 15 10.87 9.70 15.32
CA TRP A 15 11.27 10.67 14.29
C TRP A 15 10.59 10.35 12.96
N TYR A 16 10.38 9.06 12.66
CA TYR A 16 9.74 8.62 11.42
C TYR A 16 8.25 8.98 11.32
N SER A 17 7.54 9.09 12.44
CA SER A 17 6.12 9.49 12.45
C SER A 17 5.90 10.96 12.11
N SER A 18 6.94 11.79 12.22
CA SER A 18 6.90 13.22 11.89
C SER A 18 7.11 13.50 10.40
N LEU A 19 7.56 12.51 9.62
CA LEU A 19 7.86 12.64 8.18
C LEU A 19 6.74 12.13 7.28
N ILE A 20 5.74 11.44 7.84
CA ILE A 20 4.61 10.89 7.08
C ILE A 20 3.38 11.75 7.36
N ILE A 21 2.87 12.43 6.34
CA ILE A 21 1.58 13.13 6.40
C ILE A 21 0.51 12.14 5.91
N PRO A 22 -0.32 11.57 6.80
CA PRO A 22 -1.32 10.59 6.39
C PRO A 22 -2.43 11.27 5.59
N LEU A 23 -2.96 10.57 4.57
CA LEU A 23 -4.08 11.07 3.75
C LEU A 23 -5.29 11.44 4.61
N SER A 24 -5.52 10.75 5.74
CA SER A 24 -6.63 11.03 6.66
C SER A 24 -6.49 12.33 7.47
N SER A 25 -5.33 13.00 7.44
CA SER A 25 -5.13 14.30 8.09
C SER A 25 -5.59 15.47 7.22
N SER A 26 -5.88 16.62 7.85
CA SER A 26 -6.23 17.85 7.12
C SER A 26 -5.13 18.27 6.12
N ALA A 27 -3.87 18.22 6.54
CA ALA A 27 -2.73 18.49 5.67
C ALA A 27 -2.63 17.48 4.51
N GLY A 28 -2.91 16.20 4.76
CA GLY A 28 -2.96 15.16 3.73
C GLY A 28 -4.07 15.39 2.71
N GLN A 29 -5.25 15.81 3.14
CA GLN A 29 -6.38 16.16 2.26
C GLN A 29 -6.06 17.38 1.39
N GLU A 30 -5.39 18.40 1.95
CA GLU A 30 -4.92 19.57 1.20
C GLU A 30 -3.91 19.18 0.10
N LEU A 31 -2.91 18.37 0.46
CA LEU A 31 -1.93 17.83 -0.49
C LEU A 31 -2.62 17.00 -1.58
N PHE A 32 -3.60 16.17 -1.22
CA PHE A 32 -4.37 15.38 -2.19
C PHE A 32 -5.13 16.29 -3.16
N SER A 33 -5.83 17.31 -2.66
CA SER A 33 -6.64 18.23 -3.47
C SER A 33 -5.83 19.06 -4.48
N THR A 34 -4.56 19.31 -4.19
CA THR A 34 -3.64 20.09 -5.03
C THR A 34 -2.79 19.22 -5.96
N SER A 35 -2.89 17.88 -5.84
CA SER A 35 -2.13 16.92 -6.62
C SER A 35 -2.88 16.42 -7.86
N SER A 36 -2.15 15.93 -8.86
CA SER A 36 -2.75 15.08 -9.91
C SER A 36 -2.91 13.66 -9.37
N HIS A 37 -4.16 13.21 -9.26
CA HIS A 37 -4.51 11.94 -8.61
C HIS A 37 -5.24 10.96 -9.56
N ILE A 38 -5.01 11.09 -10.87
CA ILE A 38 -5.63 10.22 -11.90
C ILE A 38 -5.38 8.73 -11.63
N ALA A 39 -4.17 8.38 -11.18
CA ALA A 39 -3.86 6.99 -10.81
C ALA A 39 -4.67 6.55 -9.58
N TYR A 40 -4.77 7.41 -8.56
CA TYR A 40 -5.58 7.12 -7.38
C TYR A 40 -7.04 6.91 -7.76
N ASP A 41 -7.64 7.76 -8.60
CA ASP A 41 -9.03 7.63 -9.02
C ASP A 41 -9.33 6.32 -9.73
N ARG A 42 -8.35 5.80 -10.48
CA ARG A 42 -8.46 4.52 -11.19
C ARG A 42 -8.24 3.32 -10.27
N LEU A 43 -7.33 3.43 -9.31
CA LEU A 43 -6.94 2.32 -8.43
C LEU A 43 -7.86 2.18 -7.21
N ASN A 44 -8.33 3.29 -6.65
CA ASN A 44 -9.10 3.35 -5.40
C ASN A 44 -10.40 2.52 -5.42
N PRO A 45 -11.18 2.47 -6.53
CA PRO A 45 -12.35 1.59 -6.62
C PRO A 45 -12.03 0.09 -6.46
N HIS A 46 -10.77 -0.30 -6.63
CA HIS A 46 -10.30 -1.67 -6.52
C HIS A 46 -9.48 -1.92 -5.25
N PHE A 47 -9.29 -0.90 -4.40
CA PHE A 47 -8.49 -1.00 -3.19
C PHE A 47 -9.03 -2.08 -2.25
N GLU A 48 -8.13 -2.95 -1.80
CA GLU A 48 -8.44 -4.04 -0.88
C GLU A 48 -7.26 -4.22 0.11
N PRO A 49 -7.52 -4.37 1.42
CA PRO A 49 -6.47 -4.69 2.38
C PRO A 49 -5.90 -6.09 2.12
N GLN A 50 -4.61 -6.30 2.40
CA GLN A 50 -3.99 -7.61 2.25
C GLN A 50 -4.63 -8.66 3.17
N GLU A 51 -5.02 -9.81 2.62
CA GLU A 51 -5.64 -10.92 3.38
C GLU A 51 -4.66 -11.60 4.33
N HIS A 52 -3.36 -11.59 4.00
CA HIS A 52 -2.29 -12.20 4.79
C HIS A 52 -1.06 -11.28 4.86
N LEU A 53 -0.23 -11.41 5.89
CA LEU A 53 0.97 -10.58 6.07
C LEU A 53 1.96 -10.68 4.89
N SER A 54 2.01 -11.83 4.24
CA SER A 54 2.86 -12.09 3.06
C SER A 54 2.22 -11.70 1.72
N PHE A 55 1.00 -11.15 1.71
CA PHE A 55 0.21 -10.91 0.49
C PHE A 55 0.27 -9.46 -0.02
N CYS A 56 1.15 -8.60 0.49
CA CYS A 56 1.23 -7.21 0.02
C CYS A 56 1.43 -7.10 -1.51
N GLY A 57 2.24 -7.98 -2.11
CA GLY A 57 2.41 -8.06 -3.57
C GLY A 57 1.18 -8.60 -4.30
N ILE A 58 0.47 -9.57 -3.71
CA ILE A 58 -0.76 -10.14 -4.27
C ILE A 58 -1.90 -9.10 -4.24
N ALA A 59 -2.08 -8.39 -3.12
CA ALA A 59 -3.04 -7.29 -2.99
C ALA A 59 -2.75 -6.16 -3.97
N SER A 60 -1.47 -5.77 -4.10
CA SER A 60 -1.07 -4.76 -5.09
C SER A 60 -1.37 -5.20 -6.52
N ALA A 61 -1.08 -6.46 -6.85
CA ALA A 61 -1.33 -7.02 -8.17
C ALA A 61 -2.84 -7.18 -8.48
N SER A 62 -3.67 -7.56 -7.50
CA SER A 62 -5.11 -7.65 -7.70
C SER A 62 -5.73 -6.27 -7.99
N ILE A 63 -5.30 -5.22 -7.29
CA ILE A 63 -5.71 -3.82 -7.57
C ILE A 63 -5.37 -3.44 -9.02
N LEU A 64 -4.13 -3.69 -9.44
CA LEU A 64 -3.67 -3.36 -10.80
C LEU A 64 -4.42 -4.16 -11.88
N LEU A 65 -4.56 -5.47 -11.71
CA LEU A 65 -5.25 -6.33 -12.67
C LEU A 65 -6.72 -5.94 -12.81
N ASN A 66 -7.41 -5.67 -11.70
CA ASN A 66 -8.81 -5.22 -11.74
C ASN A 66 -8.96 -3.84 -12.38
N THR A 67 -7.96 -2.97 -12.25
CA THR A 67 -7.94 -1.64 -12.90
C THR A 67 -7.70 -1.73 -14.41
N LEU A 68 -6.88 -2.68 -14.86
CA LEU A 68 -6.46 -2.82 -16.26
C LEU A 68 -7.36 -3.77 -17.07
N LEU A 69 -7.97 -4.77 -16.42
CA LEU A 69 -8.74 -5.85 -17.05
C LEU A 69 -10.19 -5.87 -16.49
N PRO A 70 -11.04 -4.89 -16.83
CA PRO A 70 -12.35 -4.70 -16.19
C PRO A 70 -13.35 -5.84 -16.41
N PHE A 71 -13.10 -6.71 -17.39
CA PHE A 71 -13.95 -7.86 -17.70
C PHE A 71 -13.66 -9.10 -16.83
N GLN A 72 -12.60 -9.07 -16.02
CA GLN A 72 -12.22 -10.18 -15.16
C GLN A 72 -11.94 -9.69 -13.74
N LYS A 73 -12.68 -10.23 -12.77
CA LYS A 73 -12.48 -9.90 -11.36
C LYS A 73 -11.45 -10.84 -10.73
N TRP A 74 -10.34 -10.26 -10.28
CA TRP A 74 -9.29 -10.91 -9.53
C TRP A 74 -9.47 -10.65 -8.03
N THR A 75 -9.39 -11.71 -7.22
CA THR A 75 -9.28 -11.61 -5.77
C THR A 75 -7.89 -12.06 -5.36
N GLN A 76 -7.45 -11.72 -4.14
CA GLN A 76 -6.15 -12.17 -3.65
C GLN A 76 -6.06 -13.70 -3.62
N SER A 77 -7.13 -14.38 -3.20
CA SER A 77 -7.22 -15.84 -3.24
C SER A 77 -7.12 -16.43 -4.66
N THR A 78 -7.86 -15.90 -5.65
CA THR A 78 -7.80 -16.43 -7.02
C THR A 78 -6.45 -16.18 -7.67
N LEU A 79 -5.87 -15.00 -7.43
CA LEU A 79 -4.54 -14.64 -7.92
C LEU A 79 -3.46 -15.51 -7.26
N TYR A 80 -3.49 -15.65 -5.94
CA TYR A 80 -2.57 -16.51 -5.21
C TYR A 80 -2.67 -17.96 -5.64
N SER A 81 -3.87 -18.51 -5.82
CA SER A 81 -4.04 -19.89 -6.30
C SER A 81 -3.46 -20.11 -7.69
N THR A 82 -3.41 -19.06 -8.52
CA THR A 82 -2.83 -19.10 -9.86
C THR A 82 -1.30 -19.04 -9.78
N VAL A 83 -0.76 -18.14 -8.96
CA VAL A 83 0.69 -17.98 -8.74
C VAL A 83 1.30 -19.16 -7.99
N ALA A 84 0.64 -19.67 -6.94
CA ALA A 84 1.10 -20.82 -6.17
C ALA A 84 1.11 -22.11 -6.99
N ARG A 85 0.24 -22.21 -8.02
CA ARG A 85 0.29 -23.30 -8.99
C ARG A 85 1.50 -23.22 -9.92
N THR A 86 2.05 -22.02 -10.15
CA THR A 86 3.19 -21.81 -11.05
C THR A 86 4.52 -21.57 -10.34
N HIS A 87 4.54 -21.15 -9.07
CA HIS A 87 5.74 -20.77 -8.31
C HIS A 87 5.60 -21.10 -6.81
N MET A 88 6.59 -21.80 -6.25
CA MET A 88 6.64 -22.16 -4.82
C MET A 88 6.70 -20.93 -3.89
N LEU A 89 5.84 -21.02 -2.87
CA LEU A 89 5.52 -20.30 -1.61
C LEU A 89 6.48 -19.28 -0.95
N ASP A 90 7.57 -18.83 -1.56
CA ASP A 90 8.34 -17.72 -1.03
C ASP A 90 7.89 -16.45 -1.73
N GLY A 91 7.49 -15.43 -0.96
CA GLY A 91 6.82 -14.20 -1.43
C GLY A 91 7.30 -13.66 -2.78
N ILE A 92 6.43 -12.95 -3.49
CA ILE A 92 6.73 -12.46 -4.83
C ILE A 92 7.84 -11.40 -4.76
N THR A 93 9.04 -11.75 -5.23
CA THR A 93 10.16 -10.81 -5.44
C THR A 93 9.86 -9.90 -6.63
N LEU A 94 10.46 -8.70 -6.70
CA LEU A 94 10.30 -7.78 -7.82
C LEU A 94 10.60 -8.41 -9.19
N ALA A 95 11.58 -9.31 -9.28
CA ALA A 95 11.92 -10.05 -10.50
C ALA A 95 10.81 -11.01 -10.99
N LYS A 96 9.82 -11.31 -10.15
CA LYS A 96 8.65 -12.13 -10.49
C LYS A 96 7.42 -11.26 -10.88
N LEU A 97 7.57 -9.93 -10.87
CA LEU A 97 6.51 -8.96 -11.23
C LEU A 97 6.71 -8.31 -12.61
N SER A 98 7.85 -8.55 -13.28
CA SER A 98 8.21 -8.03 -14.62
C SER A 98 8.10 -9.10 -15.69
#